data_AF-A0A7S1K8V2-F1
#
_entry.id   AF-A0A7S1K8V2-F1
#
_cell.length_a   1.000
_cell.length_b   1.000
_cell.length_c   1.000
_cell.angle_alpha   90.00
_cell.angle_beta   90.00
_cell.angle_gamma   90.00
#
_symmetry.space_group_name_H-M   'P 1'
#
loop_
_entity.id
_entity.type
_entity.pdbx_description
1 polymer ?
#
loop_
_entity_poly.entity_id
_entity_poly.type
_entity_poly.pdbx_seq_one_letter_code
_entity_poly.pdbx_strand_id
1 'polypeptide(L)'
;VSCYRRGELSGIGVGLVEPVKEASECQAACARTPQCHYTGYGEWGSCYMVGWNGTIRENKDADLLVGPRSCDESCYDRGFIYAANDPSAAVGESDGSDGPEGCDRACKRAEGCRYFTWTGPQCQLIKKGLQSPLHITAPPSSPPSPSKQSCTDLCDDNPDCDEATYQPPTCHLKSRKHPISLVDGYFNDHMMQHVSGPAP
;
A
#
# COMPACT_ATOMS: atom_id res chain seq x y z
N VAL A 1 -9.40 18.51 -5.22
CA VAL A 1 -8.09 19.20 -5.14
C VAL A 1 -7.06 18.26 -5.74
N SER A 2 -6.29 18.70 -6.73
CA SER A 2 -5.22 17.89 -7.34
C SER A 2 -3.93 18.14 -6.56
N CYS A 3 -3.35 17.09 -5.98
CA CYS A 3 -2.05 17.13 -5.29
C CYS A 3 -0.90 16.61 -6.18
N TYR A 4 -1.14 16.55 -7.49
CA TYR A 4 -0.14 16.19 -8.47
C TYR A 4 0.82 17.34 -8.73
N ARG A 5 2.06 16.97 -9.03
CA ARG A 5 3.14 17.88 -9.45
C ARG A 5 3.93 17.25 -10.57
N ARG A 6 4.58 18.05 -11.41
CA ARG A 6 5.53 17.50 -12.39
C ARG A 6 6.74 16.94 -11.66
N GLY A 7 7.11 15.72 -12.01
CA GLY A 7 8.25 15.07 -11.37
C GLY A 7 8.56 13.69 -11.90
N GLU A 8 9.61 13.13 -11.34
CA GLU A 8 10.08 11.79 -11.63
C GLU A 8 9.54 10.83 -10.58
N LEU A 9 9.07 9.68 -11.06
CA LEU A 9 8.62 8.58 -10.25
C LEU A 9 9.65 7.46 -10.34
N SER A 10 10.18 7.04 -9.20
CA SER A 10 11.06 5.87 -9.10
C SER A 10 10.47 4.88 -8.09
N GLY A 11 10.75 3.59 -8.23
CA GLY A 11 10.27 2.57 -7.30
C GLY A 11 10.05 1.22 -7.96
N ILE A 12 9.56 0.25 -7.18
CA ILE A 12 9.05 -1.01 -7.74
C ILE A 12 7.66 -0.73 -8.32
N GLY A 13 7.50 -1.00 -9.61
CA GLY A 13 6.19 -0.93 -10.26
C GLY A 13 5.25 -1.99 -9.71
N VAL A 14 4.05 -1.55 -9.31
CA VAL A 14 2.98 -2.42 -8.80
C VAL A 14 1.77 -2.45 -9.72
N GLY A 15 1.79 -1.67 -10.80
CA GLY A 15 0.83 -1.77 -11.89
C GLY A 15 0.97 -0.66 -12.92
N LEU A 16 0.27 -0.86 -14.04
CA LEU A 16 0.14 0.08 -15.15
C LEU A 16 -1.31 0.03 -15.62
N VAL A 17 -1.96 1.19 -15.71
CA VAL A 17 -3.33 1.30 -16.25
C VAL A 17 -3.32 2.18 -17.49
N GLU A 18 -3.90 1.68 -18.57
CA GLU A 18 -4.03 2.35 -19.87
C GLU A 18 -5.33 1.91 -20.56
N PRO A 19 -6.07 2.80 -21.25
CA PRO A 19 -5.90 4.24 -21.26
C PRO A 19 -6.54 4.91 -20.03
N VAL A 20 -5.91 5.97 -19.54
CA VAL A 20 -6.44 6.81 -18.45
C VAL A 20 -6.57 8.24 -18.95
N LYS A 21 -7.69 8.91 -18.65
CA LYS A 21 -7.99 10.24 -19.21
C LYS A 21 -7.43 11.38 -18.37
N GLU A 22 -7.31 11.17 -17.08
CA GLU A 22 -6.94 12.20 -16.11
C GLU A 22 -6.10 11.61 -14.98
N ALA A 23 -5.22 12.43 -14.39
CA ALA A 23 -4.44 12.04 -13.22
C ALA A 23 -5.31 11.62 -12.01
N SER A 24 -6.52 12.16 -11.90
CA SER A 24 -7.52 11.79 -10.88
C SER A 24 -7.92 10.31 -10.97
N GLU A 25 -8.13 9.79 -12.19
CA GLU A 25 -8.44 8.39 -12.44
C GLU A 25 -7.26 7.48 -12.05
N CYS A 26 -6.03 7.94 -12.31
CA CYS A 26 -4.80 7.25 -11.94
C CYS A 26 -4.64 7.13 -10.41
N GLN A 27 -5.00 8.19 -9.69
CA GLN A 27 -5.03 8.18 -8.23
C GLN A 27 -6.14 7.27 -7.69
N ALA A 28 -7.32 7.25 -8.32
CA ALA A 28 -8.40 6.34 -7.94
C ALA A 28 -8.02 4.86 -8.19
N ALA A 29 -7.32 4.57 -9.28
CA ALA A 29 -6.76 3.23 -9.54
C ALA A 29 -5.72 2.84 -8.50
N CYS A 30 -4.81 3.76 -8.15
CA CYS A 30 -3.87 3.57 -7.06
C CYS A 30 -4.62 3.30 -5.74
N ALA A 31 -5.65 4.08 -5.42
CA ALA A 31 -6.47 3.92 -4.22
C ALA A 31 -7.23 2.59 -4.13
N ARG A 32 -7.45 1.90 -5.25
CA ARG A 32 -7.99 0.52 -5.28
C ARG A 32 -6.92 -0.57 -5.32
N THR A 33 -5.67 -0.20 -5.64
CA THR A 33 -4.54 -1.13 -5.72
C THR A 33 -3.82 -1.15 -4.37
N PRO A 34 -3.96 -2.17 -3.52
CA PRO A 34 -3.45 -2.11 -2.14
C PRO A 34 -1.95 -1.84 -2.02
N GLN A 35 -1.20 -2.28 -3.04
CA GLN A 35 0.24 -2.14 -3.13
C GLN A 35 0.71 -0.74 -3.56
N CYS A 36 -0.19 0.10 -4.08
CA CYS A 36 0.18 1.39 -4.67
C CYS A 36 0.32 2.49 -3.61
N HIS A 37 1.47 3.15 -3.60
CA HIS A 37 1.75 4.26 -2.68
C HIS A 37 1.92 5.59 -3.42
N TYR A 38 2.57 5.55 -4.57
CA TYR A 38 2.72 6.71 -5.45
C TYR A 38 2.29 6.36 -6.87
N THR A 39 1.92 7.41 -7.59
CA THR A 39 1.39 7.31 -8.93
C THR A 39 2.01 8.37 -9.83
N GLY A 40 2.13 8.03 -11.12
CA GLY A 40 2.63 8.89 -12.18
C GLY A 40 1.72 8.80 -13.38
N TYR A 41 1.12 9.92 -13.77
CA TYR A 41 0.27 10.06 -14.93
C TYR A 41 1.05 10.76 -16.05
N GLY A 42 1.16 10.08 -17.19
CA GLY A 42 1.64 10.68 -18.44
C GLY A 42 0.48 11.21 -19.26
N GLU A 43 0.63 12.40 -19.86
CA GLU A 43 -0.43 13.05 -20.64
C GLU A 43 -0.85 12.24 -21.90
N TRP A 44 -0.06 11.24 -22.29
CA TRP A 44 -0.37 10.25 -23.33
C TRP A 44 -1.35 9.15 -22.87
N GLY A 45 -1.83 9.21 -21.62
CA GLY A 45 -2.88 8.34 -21.10
C GLY A 45 -2.37 7.11 -20.34
N SER A 46 -1.11 7.13 -19.89
CA SER A 46 -0.49 6.07 -19.09
C SER A 46 -0.49 6.40 -17.61
N CYS A 47 -0.89 5.43 -16.79
CA CYS A 47 -0.87 5.52 -15.34
C CYS A 47 0.11 4.52 -14.73
N TYR A 48 1.25 5.00 -14.28
CA TYR A 48 2.26 4.23 -13.58
C TYR A 48 1.97 4.21 -12.08
N MET A 49 1.98 3.03 -11.48
CA MET A 49 1.79 2.83 -10.04
C MET A 49 3.03 2.20 -9.44
N VAL A 50 3.57 2.81 -8.40
CA VAL A 50 4.72 2.28 -7.66
C VAL A 50 4.37 2.04 -6.20
N GLY A 51 5.07 1.07 -5.61
CA GLY A 51 4.87 0.68 -4.23
C GLY A 51 5.41 1.66 -3.22
N TRP A 52 5.31 1.29 -1.95
CA TRP A 52 5.80 2.07 -0.79
C TRP A 52 7.27 2.47 -0.90
N ASN A 53 8.09 1.65 -1.54
CA ASN A 53 9.50 1.96 -1.77
C ASN A 53 9.74 3.03 -2.85
N GLY A 54 8.67 3.53 -3.45
CA GLY A 54 8.75 4.56 -4.45
C GLY A 54 9.24 5.88 -3.87
N THR A 55 9.71 6.75 -4.75
CA THR A 55 10.07 8.12 -4.42
C THR A 55 9.56 9.05 -5.49
N ILE A 56 9.15 10.24 -5.06
CA ILE A 56 8.78 11.35 -5.94
C ILE A 56 9.88 12.39 -5.86
N ARG A 57 10.49 12.70 -7.00
CA ARG A 57 11.41 13.84 -7.13
C ARG A 57 10.75 14.92 -7.97
N GLU A 58 10.58 16.11 -7.40
CA GLU A 58 10.05 17.24 -8.18
C GLU A 58 11.00 17.58 -9.34
N ASN A 59 10.42 17.72 -10.52
CA ASN A 59 11.10 18.14 -11.73
C ASN A 59 10.06 18.76 -12.67
N LYS A 60 10.14 20.08 -12.86
CA LYS A 60 9.15 20.83 -13.65
C LYS A 60 9.19 20.46 -15.14
N ASP A 61 10.33 19.97 -15.61
CA ASP A 61 10.55 19.57 -16.99
C ASP A 61 10.25 18.08 -17.22
N ALA A 62 9.76 17.37 -16.19
CA ALA A 62 9.36 15.98 -16.34
C ALA A 62 8.03 15.84 -17.11
N ASP A 63 7.93 14.72 -17.81
CA ASP A 63 6.78 14.34 -18.62
C ASP A 63 5.64 13.71 -17.82
N LEU A 64 5.87 13.41 -16.54
CA LEU A 64 4.88 12.81 -15.64
C LEU A 64 4.33 13.83 -14.64
N LEU A 65 3.02 13.80 -14.44
CA LEU A 65 2.37 14.28 -13.24
C LEU A 65 2.44 13.19 -12.19
N VAL A 66 3.18 13.41 -11.10
CA VAL A 66 3.36 12.46 -10.02
C VAL A 66 2.64 12.91 -8.75
N GLY A 67 2.14 11.95 -7.98
CA GLY A 67 1.35 12.21 -6.79
C GLY A 67 1.25 11.01 -5.84
N PRO A 68 0.77 11.25 -4.61
CA PRO A 68 0.47 10.19 -3.65
C PRO A 68 -0.79 9.41 -4.03
N ARG A 69 -1.01 8.28 -3.35
CA ARG A 69 -2.27 7.51 -3.39
C ARG A 69 -3.51 8.36 -3.08
N SER A 70 -3.40 9.33 -2.18
CA SER A 70 -4.50 10.18 -1.70
C SER A 70 -4.05 11.64 -1.55
N CYS A 71 -4.95 12.58 -1.86
CA CYS A 71 -4.72 14.02 -1.65
C CYS A 71 -5.38 14.53 -0.36
N ASP A 72 -5.56 13.66 0.64
CA ASP A 72 -6.21 14.05 1.90
C ASP A 72 -5.33 14.93 2.79
N GLU A 73 -4.09 15.22 2.36
CA GLU A 73 -3.07 15.99 3.09
C GLU A 73 -2.77 15.46 4.50
N SER A 74 -3.29 14.28 4.82
CA SER A 74 -3.00 13.61 6.08
C SER A 74 -1.60 13.02 5.99
N CYS A 75 -0.90 12.96 7.12
CA CYS A 75 0.32 12.16 7.22
C CYS A 75 0.02 10.66 7.33
N TYR A 76 -1.21 10.23 7.01
CA TYR A 76 -1.65 8.86 7.18
C TYR A 76 -1.48 8.05 5.90
N ASP A 77 -0.92 6.87 6.08
CA ASP A 77 -0.72 5.87 5.05
C ASP A 77 -1.89 4.90 5.04
N ARG A 78 -2.85 5.18 4.16
CA ARG A 78 -4.04 4.35 3.98
C ARG A 78 -3.71 3.11 3.17
N GLY A 79 -4.20 1.96 3.63
CA GLY A 79 -3.94 0.65 3.03
C GLY A 79 -2.61 0.03 3.44
N PHE A 80 -1.84 0.69 4.32
CA PHE A 80 -0.55 0.21 4.80
C PHE A 80 -0.60 -0.04 6.31
N ILE A 81 0.11 -1.07 6.76
CA ILE A 81 0.37 -1.34 8.17
C ILE A 81 1.85 -1.12 8.45
N TYR A 82 2.15 -0.55 9.62
CA TYR A 82 3.49 -0.58 10.15
C TYR A 82 3.62 -1.79 11.06
N ALA A 83 4.55 -2.70 10.77
CA ALA A 83 4.72 -3.88 11.58
C ALA A 83 5.79 -3.71 12.66
N ALA A 84 5.44 -4.03 13.90
CA ALA A 84 6.42 -4.39 14.92
C ALA A 84 6.95 -5.81 14.62
N ASN A 85 7.87 -5.94 13.65
CA ASN A 85 8.48 -7.24 13.31
C ASN A 85 9.34 -7.83 14.44
N ASP A 86 9.61 -7.04 15.47
CA ASP A 86 10.23 -7.43 16.71
C ASP A 86 9.19 -7.23 17.83
N PRO A 87 8.92 -8.22 18.70
CA PRO A 87 8.07 -8.06 19.88
C PRO A 87 8.48 -6.87 20.75
N SER A 88 9.77 -6.52 20.73
CA SER A 88 10.26 -5.34 21.41
C SER A 88 9.69 -4.06 20.77
N ALA A 89 9.48 -4.01 19.45
CA ALA A 89 8.97 -2.87 18.71
C ALA A 89 7.49 -2.53 18.99
N ALA A 90 6.74 -3.43 19.65
CA ALA A 90 5.39 -3.13 20.11
C ALA A 90 5.43 -2.37 21.45
N VAL A 91 4.68 -1.26 21.53
CA VAL A 91 4.40 -0.55 22.79
C VAL A 91 3.16 -1.14 23.45
N GLY A 92 2.19 -1.59 22.65
CA GLY A 92 0.97 -2.24 23.11
C GLY A 92 -0.17 -2.12 22.11
N GLU A 93 -1.37 -2.45 22.56
CA GLU A 93 -2.62 -2.32 21.81
C GLU A 93 -3.58 -1.38 22.53
N SER A 94 -4.45 -0.69 21.78
CA SER A 94 -5.53 0.12 22.34
C SER A 94 -6.80 0.02 21.50
N ASP A 95 -7.91 0.54 22.03
CA ASP A 95 -9.20 0.56 21.34
C ASP A 95 -9.14 1.46 20.08
N GLY A 96 -9.53 0.89 18.94
CA GLY A 96 -9.58 1.57 17.64
C GLY A 96 -10.98 2.02 17.23
N SER A 97 -11.99 1.82 18.06
CA SER A 97 -13.39 2.10 17.71
C SER A 97 -13.66 3.55 17.30
N ASP A 98 -12.84 4.49 17.80
CA ASP A 98 -12.87 5.92 17.46
C ASP A 98 -12.22 6.28 16.11
N GLY A 99 -11.78 5.28 15.35
CA GLY A 99 -11.08 5.47 14.09
C GLY A 99 -9.57 5.74 14.25
N PRO A 100 -8.88 6.06 13.14
CA PRO A 100 -7.43 6.27 13.14
C PRO A 100 -6.99 7.47 14.00
N GLU A 101 -7.84 8.48 14.16
CA GLU A 101 -7.59 9.62 15.03
C GLU A 101 -7.58 9.20 16.51
N GLY A 102 -8.34 8.17 16.88
CA GLY A 102 -8.28 7.54 18.20
C GLY A 102 -6.91 6.92 18.45
N CYS A 103 -6.39 6.19 17.46
CA CYS A 103 -5.05 5.58 17.54
C CYS A 103 -3.92 6.61 17.61
N ASP A 104 -4.02 7.71 16.86
CA ASP A 104 -3.07 8.83 16.95
C ASP A 104 -3.02 9.40 18.37
N ARG A 105 -4.19 9.67 18.98
CA ARG A 105 -4.26 10.14 20.37
C ARG A 105 -3.72 9.12 21.37
N ALA A 106 -3.99 7.83 21.16
CA ALA A 106 -3.51 6.76 22.02
C ALA A 106 -1.98 6.65 21.95
N CYS A 107 -1.38 6.70 20.75
CA CYS A 107 0.06 6.67 20.57
C CYS A 107 0.75 7.87 21.23
N LYS A 108 0.21 9.09 21.08
CA LYS A 108 0.74 10.30 21.73
C LYS A 108 0.81 10.21 23.27
N ARG A 109 -0.05 9.39 23.89
CA ARG A 109 -0.07 9.17 25.35
C ARG A 109 0.82 8.03 25.80
N ALA A 110 1.13 7.08 24.90
CA ALA A 110 1.89 5.89 25.22
C ALA A 110 3.40 6.18 25.17
N GLU A 111 4.09 5.94 26.28
CA GLU A 111 5.53 6.20 26.38
C GLU A 111 6.31 5.38 25.33
N GLY A 112 7.13 6.07 24.54
CA GLY A 112 7.96 5.44 23.51
C GLY A 112 7.25 5.12 22.19
N CYS A 113 5.94 5.37 22.09
CA CYS A 113 5.21 5.23 20.82
C CYS A 113 5.62 6.30 19.82
N ARG A 114 5.77 5.90 18.56
CA ARG A 114 6.16 6.78 17.43
C ARG A 114 5.24 6.62 16.23
N TYR A 115 4.64 5.44 16.12
CA TYR A 115 3.82 5.07 15.00
C TYR A 115 2.61 4.27 15.50
N PHE A 116 1.54 4.31 14.73
CA PHE A 116 0.38 3.45 14.97
C PHE A 116 -0.07 2.77 13.68
N THR A 117 -0.77 1.65 13.85
CA THR A 117 -1.59 1.02 12.81
C THR A 117 -3.00 0.83 13.33
N TRP A 118 -3.98 1.45 12.70
CA TRP A 118 -5.39 1.22 12.95
C TRP A 118 -5.90 0.09 12.05
N THR A 119 -6.65 -0.86 12.61
CA THR A 119 -7.21 -1.99 11.87
C THR A 119 -8.74 -2.04 11.87
N GLY A 120 -9.40 -1.00 12.38
CA GLY A 120 -10.84 -0.99 12.63
C GLY A 120 -11.13 -1.07 14.13
N PRO A 121 -11.18 -2.27 14.73
CA PRO A 121 -11.49 -2.40 16.15
C PRO A 121 -10.30 -2.08 17.07
N GLN A 122 -9.07 -2.07 16.55
CA GLN A 122 -7.86 -2.01 17.37
C GLN A 122 -6.81 -1.06 16.79
N CYS A 123 -5.95 -0.57 17.68
CA CYS A 123 -4.75 0.18 17.35
C CYS A 123 -3.52 -0.59 17.82
N GLN A 124 -2.59 -0.87 16.91
CA GLN A 124 -1.24 -1.32 17.27
C GLN A 124 -0.34 -0.11 17.47
N LEU A 125 0.28 0.01 18.64
CA LEU A 125 1.17 1.10 19.02
C LEU A 125 2.62 0.63 18.92
N ILE A 126 3.45 1.38 18.20
CA ILE A 126 4.76 0.90 17.75
C ILE A 126 5.87 1.89 18.15
N LYS A 127 6.95 1.38 18.75
CA LYS A 127 8.17 2.14 19.05
C LYS A 127 9.10 2.14 17.84
N LYS A 128 10.11 3.00 17.85
CA LYS A 128 11.11 3.13 16.77
C LYS A 128 11.76 1.78 16.44
N GLY A 129 11.39 1.18 15.30
CA GLY A 129 11.90 -0.10 14.82
C GLY A 129 11.29 -0.41 13.45
N LEU A 130 12.16 -0.63 12.46
CA LEU A 130 11.91 -1.00 11.06
C LEU A 130 10.56 -0.60 10.44
N GLN A 131 10.60 0.46 9.62
CA GLN A 131 9.63 0.67 8.55
C GLN A 131 9.67 -0.54 7.62
N SER A 132 8.83 -1.51 7.89
CA SER A 132 8.53 -2.58 6.96
C SER A 132 7.03 -2.58 6.84
N PRO A 133 6.48 -2.06 5.74
CA PRO A 133 5.09 -2.29 5.43
C PRO A 133 4.96 -3.79 5.23
N LEU A 134 4.40 -4.48 6.24
CA LEU A 134 3.86 -5.80 5.98
C LEU A 134 2.71 -5.56 5.00
N HIS A 135 2.85 -6.09 3.80
CA HIS A 135 1.70 -6.31 2.92
C HIS A 135 0.62 -7.00 3.74
N ILE A 136 -0.60 -6.44 3.72
CA ILE A 136 -1.85 -6.98 4.29
C ILE A 136 -1.59 -8.28 5.07
N THR A 137 -1.22 -8.19 6.35
CA THR A 137 -1.34 -9.39 7.18
C THR A 137 -2.83 -9.64 7.26
N ALA A 138 -3.28 -10.66 6.55
CA ALA A 138 -4.62 -11.17 6.70
C ALA A 138 -4.89 -11.30 8.21
N PRO A 139 -6.10 -10.95 8.70
CA PRO A 139 -6.46 -11.12 10.11
C PRO A 139 -6.01 -12.50 10.62
N PRO A 140 -5.65 -12.68 11.91
CA PRO A 140 -5.24 -13.99 12.43
C PRO A 140 -6.29 -15.10 12.24
N SER A 141 -7.53 -14.74 11.89
CA SER A 141 -8.64 -15.63 11.54
C SER A 141 -8.81 -15.89 10.04
N SER A 142 -7.96 -15.33 9.19
CA SER A 142 -7.98 -15.51 7.73
C SER A 142 -7.04 -16.63 7.34
N PRO A 143 -7.33 -17.39 6.27
CA PRO A 143 -6.38 -18.39 5.78
C PRO A 143 -5.04 -17.69 5.51
N PRO A 144 -3.91 -18.35 5.85
CA PRO A 144 -2.60 -17.72 5.81
C PRO A 144 -2.34 -17.09 4.43
N SER A 145 -1.72 -15.90 4.46
CA SER A 145 -0.89 -15.30 3.39
C SER A 145 -0.51 -16.35 2.36
N PRO A 146 -0.66 -16.10 1.04
CA PRO A 146 -0.55 -17.16 0.05
C PRO A 146 0.73 -17.90 0.31
N SER A 147 0.62 -19.15 0.77
CA SER A 147 1.79 -19.99 0.96
C SER A 147 2.51 -20.09 -0.38
N LYS A 148 3.77 -20.56 -0.40
CA LYS A 148 4.45 -20.84 -1.68
C LYS A 148 3.54 -21.64 -2.62
N GLN A 149 2.75 -22.56 -2.05
CA GLN A 149 1.72 -23.33 -2.75
C GLN A 149 0.60 -22.44 -3.32
N SER A 150 -0.05 -21.64 -2.48
CA SER A 150 -1.15 -20.76 -2.92
C SER A 150 -0.71 -19.71 -3.94
N CYS A 151 0.56 -19.27 -3.89
CA CYS A 151 1.14 -18.39 -4.90
C CYS A 151 1.32 -19.09 -6.26
N THR A 152 1.67 -20.38 -6.23
CA THR A 152 1.71 -21.22 -7.43
C THR A 152 0.30 -21.48 -7.96
N ASP A 153 -0.64 -21.82 -7.09
CA ASP A 153 -2.05 -22.07 -7.46
C ASP A 153 -2.67 -20.83 -8.13
N LEU A 154 -2.39 -19.63 -7.61
CA LEU A 154 -2.84 -18.35 -8.21
C LEU A 154 -2.26 -18.09 -9.61
N CYS A 155 -1.08 -18.61 -9.92
CA CYS A 155 -0.50 -18.53 -11.25
C CYS A 155 -1.13 -19.57 -12.18
N ASP A 156 -1.35 -20.79 -11.68
CA ASP A 156 -1.96 -21.87 -12.45
C ASP A 156 -3.42 -21.54 -12.84
N ASP A 157 -4.15 -20.84 -11.98
CA ASP A 157 -5.51 -20.35 -12.24
C ASP A 157 -5.56 -19.12 -13.15
N ASN A 158 -4.43 -18.43 -13.36
CA ASN A 158 -4.35 -17.23 -14.18
C ASN A 158 -3.77 -17.57 -15.58
N PRO A 159 -4.59 -17.57 -16.65
CA PRO A 159 -4.15 -17.95 -18.00
C PRO A 159 -3.08 -17.01 -18.58
N ASP A 160 -2.92 -15.82 -18.01
CA ASP A 160 -1.90 -14.86 -18.39
C ASP A 160 -0.61 -15.01 -17.58
N CYS A 161 -0.55 -15.86 -16.54
CA CYS A 161 0.64 -16.09 -15.73
C CYS A 161 1.58 -17.14 -16.34
N ASP A 162 2.84 -16.77 -16.56
CA ASP A 162 3.89 -17.68 -17.02
C ASP A 162 4.76 -18.21 -15.88
N GLU A 163 4.99 -17.40 -14.84
CA GLU A 163 5.89 -17.73 -13.74
C GLU A 163 5.47 -16.98 -12.47
N ALA A 164 5.43 -17.67 -11.32
CA ALA A 164 5.22 -17.05 -10.02
C ALA A 164 6.46 -17.12 -9.13
N THR A 165 6.81 -16.01 -8.48
CA THR A 165 7.85 -15.93 -7.46
C THR A 165 7.23 -15.60 -6.12
N TYR A 166 7.29 -16.54 -5.19
CA TYR A 166 6.89 -16.30 -3.81
C TYR A 166 8.06 -15.75 -2.99
N GLN A 167 7.90 -14.54 -2.47
CA GLN A 167 8.78 -13.92 -1.51
C GLN A 167 7.95 -13.58 -0.27
N PRO A 168 7.94 -14.41 0.79
CA PRO A 168 7.06 -14.20 1.92
C PRO A 168 7.06 -12.74 2.42
N PRO A 169 5.89 -12.06 2.53
CA PRO A 169 4.52 -12.55 2.32
C PRO A 169 3.94 -12.35 0.89
N THR A 170 4.72 -11.85 -0.06
CA THR A 170 4.27 -11.51 -1.41
C THR A 170 4.34 -12.66 -2.40
N CYS A 171 3.34 -12.69 -3.29
CA CYS A 171 3.34 -13.49 -4.50
C CYS A 171 3.50 -12.56 -5.70
N HIS A 172 4.57 -12.75 -6.47
CA HIS A 172 4.83 -11.99 -7.69
C HIS A 172 4.51 -12.86 -8.91
N LEU A 173 3.39 -12.58 -9.58
CA LEU A 173 3.03 -13.23 -10.84
C LEU A 173 3.74 -12.50 -11.98
N LYS A 174 4.39 -13.24 -12.88
CA LYS A 174 5.10 -12.76 -14.05
C LYS A 174 4.51 -13.36 -15.31
N SER A 175 4.44 -12.57 -16.37
CA SER A 175 4.03 -13.02 -17.70
C SER A 175 5.04 -12.57 -18.73
N ARG A 176 5.26 -13.40 -19.74
CA ARG A 176 6.13 -13.15 -20.88
C ARG A 176 5.40 -12.42 -22.00
N LYS A 177 4.07 -12.37 -21.97
CA LYS A 177 3.24 -11.78 -23.04
C LYS A 177 2.73 -10.38 -22.72
N HIS A 178 2.46 -10.07 -21.44
CA HIS A 178 2.00 -8.75 -20.98
C HIS A 178 2.48 -8.48 -19.53
N PRO A 179 2.56 -7.23 -19.03
CA PRO A 179 2.60 -7.00 -17.60
C PRO A 179 1.30 -7.54 -16.99
N ILE A 180 1.38 -8.51 -16.07
CA ILE A 180 0.21 -9.02 -15.36
C ILE A 180 -0.34 -7.85 -14.55
N SER A 181 -1.51 -7.35 -14.96
CA SER A 181 -2.38 -6.63 -14.03
C SER A 181 -2.63 -7.60 -12.89
N LEU A 182 -2.18 -7.27 -11.68
CA LEU A 182 -2.59 -7.97 -10.46
C LEU A 182 -4.09 -8.21 -10.61
N VAL A 183 -4.47 -9.47 -10.84
CA VAL A 183 -5.86 -9.88 -10.85
C VAL A 183 -6.42 -9.30 -9.58
N ASP A 184 -7.57 -8.61 -9.67
CA ASP A 184 -8.38 -8.20 -8.54
C ASP A 184 -8.58 -9.44 -7.66
N GLY A 185 -7.61 -9.71 -6.79
CA GLY A 185 -7.70 -10.72 -5.78
C GLY A 185 -8.90 -10.30 -4.98
N TYR A 186 -9.77 -11.25 -4.67
CA TYR A 186 -10.99 -11.09 -3.90
C TYR A 186 -10.76 -10.27 -2.61
N PHE A 187 -10.67 -8.95 -2.77
CA PHE A 187 -10.44 -7.99 -1.73
C PHE A 187 -11.63 -7.06 -1.77
N ASN A 188 -12.65 -7.41 -0.97
CA ASN A 188 -13.78 -6.53 -0.74
C ASN A 188 -13.27 -5.14 -0.35
N ASP A 189 -13.89 -4.08 -0.87
CA ASP A 189 -13.69 -2.67 -0.50
C ASP A 189 -13.71 -2.44 1.04
N HIS A 190 -14.27 -3.38 1.79
CA HIS A 190 -14.24 -3.42 3.25
C HIS A 190 -12.88 -3.76 3.90
N MET A 191 -11.85 -4.16 3.14
CA MET A 191 -10.53 -4.52 3.69
C MET A 191 -9.47 -3.39 3.62
N MET A 192 -9.81 -2.21 3.08
CA MET A 192 -8.94 -1.03 3.14
C MET A 192 -9.12 -0.19 4.41
N GLN A 193 -9.39 -0.83 5.54
CA GLN A 193 -9.54 -0.12 6.82
C GLN A 193 -8.19 0.12 7.51
N HIS A 194 -7.08 -0.31 6.92
CA HIS A 194 -5.78 -0.05 7.55
C HIS A 194 -5.35 1.38 7.34
N VAL A 195 -5.06 2.07 8.44
CA VAL A 195 -4.52 3.42 8.42
C VAL A 195 -3.34 3.43 9.36
N SER A 196 -2.17 3.67 8.80
CA SER A 196 -0.96 3.87 9.57
C SER A 196 -0.57 5.33 9.57
N GLY A 197 0.18 5.75 10.57
CA GLY A 197 0.69 7.11 10.57
C GLY A 197 1.76 7.34 11.63
N PRO A 198 2.59 8.37 11.44
CA PRO A 198 3.36 8.92 12.53
C PRO A 198 2.41 9.50 13.57
N ALA A 199 2.73 9.31 14.84
CA ALA A 199 2.10 10.04 15.94
C ALA A 199 3.16 11.02 16.49
N PRO A 200 3.21 12.27 15.99
CA PRO A 200 4.19 13.26 16.42
C PRO A 200 3.98 13.70 17.87
#